data_AF-A0A2W1A2J3-F1
#
_entry.id   AF-A0A2W1A2J3-F1
#
_cell.length_a   1.000
_cell.length_b   1.000
_cell.length_c   1.000
_cell.angle_alpha   90.00
_cell.angle_beta   90.00
_cell.angle_gamma   90.00
#
_symmetry.space_group_name_H-M   'P 1'
#
loop_
_entity.id
_entity.type
_entity.pdbx_description
1 polymer ?
#
loop_
_entity_poly.entity_id
_entity_poly.type
_entity_poly.pdbx_seq_one_letter_code
_entity_poly.pdbx_strand_id
1 'polypeptide(L)' 'MSATNGKMRRVVRHKRLRSKISGTAERPRLAVYRSISHIYAQLIDDVEGSTIAAASSLENKDKD' A
#
# COMPACT_ATOMS: atom_id res chain seq x y z
N MET A 1 3.12 28.55 -10.45
CA MET A 1 3.18 27.60 -9.31
C MET A 1 3.17 26.18 -9.87
N SER A 2 4.32 25.53 -10.01
CA SER A 2 4.38 24.15 -10.51
C SER A 2 3.80 23.22 -9.45
N ALA A 3 2.64 22.63 -9.71
CA ALA A 3 2.03 21.65 -8.82
C ALA A 3 3.00 20.46 -8.69
N THR A 4 3.76 20.43 -7.60
CA THR A 4 4.63 19.28 -7.33
C THR A 4 3.76 18.04 -7.30
N ASN A 5 3.95 17.15 -8.27
CA ASN A 5 3.07 16.01 -8.50
C ASN A 5 3.08 15.10 -7.26
N GLY A 6 2.07 15.22 -6.40
CA GLY A 6 1.99 14.51 -5.12
C GLY A 6 2.05 12.98 -5.30
N LYS A 7 1.57 12.49 -6.46
CA LYS A 7 1.71 11.09 -6.87
C LYS A 7 3.19 10.69 -7.00
N MET A 8 4.00 11.52 -7.65
CA MET A 8 5.44 11.29 -7.81
C MET A 8 6.17 11.30 -6.46
N ARG A 9 5.88 12.28 -5.60
CA ARG A 9 6.47 12.35 -4.25
C ARG A 9 6.10 11.14 -3.38
N ARG A 10 4.90 10.58 -3.54
CA ARG A 10 4.49 9.33 -2.88
C ARG A 10 5.32 8.15 -3.36
N VAL A 11 5.46 7.97 -4.67
CA VAL A 11 6.25 6.87 -5.26
C VAL A 11 7.69 6.90 -4.77
N VAL A 12 8.34 8.07 -4.78
CA VAL A 12 9.72 8.23 -4.29
C VAL A 12 9.85 7.85 -2.81
N ARG A 13 8.94 8.32 -1.95
CA ARG A 13 8.93 7.95 -0.53
C ARG A 13 8.73 6.45 -0.32
N HIS A 14 7.76 5.85 -1.03
CA HIS A 14 7.50 4.41 -0.93
C HIS A 14 8.72 3.59 -1.38
N LYS A 15 9.38 3.97 -2.47
CA LYS A 15 10.61 3.30 -2.94
C LYS A 15 11.71 3.37 -1.89
N ARG A 16 11.93 4.53 -1.27
CA ARG A 16 12.92 4.70 -0.20
C ARG A 16 12.59 3.91 1.07
N LEU A 17 11.31 3.77 1.41
CA LEU A 17 10.90 2.94 2.56
C LEU A 17 11.09 1.45 2.24
N ARG A 18 10.74 1.02 1.02
CA ARG A 18 10.91 -0.38 0.56
C ARG A 18 12.37 -0.81 0.41
N SER A 19 13.33 0.11 0.37
CA SER A 19 14.75 -0.27 0.43
C SER A 19 15.20 -0.68 1.84
N LYS A 20 14.41 -0.38 2.88
CA LYS A 20 14.69 -0.74 4.28
C LYS A 20 13.70 -1.76 4.85
N ILE A 21 12.52 -1.85 4.24
CA ILE A 21 11.41 -2.67 4.71
C ILE A 21 11.00 -3.62 3.58
N SER A 22 11.21 -4.91 3.81
CA SER A 22 10.68 -6.03 3.01
C SER A 22 9.80 -6.91 3.88
N GLY A 23 8.82 -7.55 3.26
CA GLY A 23 7.95 -8.54 3.89
C GLY A 23 8.37 -9.96 3.54
N THR A 24 8.21 -10.87 4.49
CA THR A 24 8.36 -12.33 4.30
C THR A 24 7.07 -13.03 4.71
N ALA A 25 6.95 -14.33 4.48
CA ALA A 25 5.80 -15.12 4.92
C ALA A 25 5.49 -14.97 6.43
N GLU A 26 6.52 -15.01 7.29
CA GLU A 26 6.37 -14.85 8.75
C GLU A 26 6.07 -13.41 9.16
N ARG A 27 6.58 -12.44 8.40
CA ARG A 27 6.37 -11.01 8.66
C ARG A 27 6.06 -10.25 7.37
N PRO A 28 4.81 -10.35 6.87
CA PRO A 28 4.44 -9.70 5.62
C PRO A 28 4.48 -8.18 5.73
N ARG A 29 4.77 -7.51 4.60
CA ARG A 29 4.80 -6.06 4.53
C ARG A 29 3.40 -5.52 4.31
N LEU A 30 2.96 -4.63 5.18
CA LEU A 30 1.73 -3.86 4.98
C LEU A 30 1.97 -2.71 3.98
N ALA A 31 1.31 -2.77 2.84
CA ALA A 31 1.28 -1.73 1.82
C ALA A 31 -0.02 -0.93 1.91
N VAL A 32 0.09 0.38 2.16
CA VAL A 32 -1.08 1.27 2.24
C VAL A 32 -1.08 2.27 1.09
N TYR A 33 -2.25 2.41 0.46
CA TYR A 33 -2.54 3.48 -0.49
C TYR A 33 -3.73 4.30 0.00
N ARG A 34 -3.58 5.62 0.02
CA ARG A 34 -4.60 6.59 0.45
C ARG A 34 -4.90 7.55 -0.69
N SER A 35 -6.15 7.54 -1.14
CA SER A 35 -6.70 8.59 -1.99
C SER A 35 -7.37 9.65 -1.11
N ILE A 36 -8.03 10.62 -1.73
CA ILE A 36 -8.80 11.65 -1.01
C ILE A 36 -9.95 10.99 -0.22
N SER A 37 -10.65 10.05 -0.87
CA SER A 37 -11.91 9.51 -0.33
C SER A 37 -11.79 8.09 0.24
N HIS A 38 -10.73 7.35 -0.11
CA HIS A 38 -10.62 5.93 0.22
C HIS A 38 -9.22 5.54 0.67
N ILE A 39 -9.16 4.47 1.46
CA ILE A 39 -7.92 3.82 1.86
C ILE A 39 -7.96 2.34 1.46
N TYR A 40 -6.80 1.86 1.03
CA TYR A 40 -6.57 0.49 0.60
C TYR A 40 -5.32 -0.02 1.31
N ALA A 41 -5.39 -1.24 1.83
CA ALA A 41 -4.30 -1.89 2.54
C ALA A 41 -4.11 -3.32 2.02
N GLN A 42 -2.87 -3.77 1.91
CA GLN A 42 -2.49 -5.10 1.47
C GLN A 42 -1.36 -5.65 2.34
N LEU A 43 -1.47 -6.90 2.78
CA LEU A 43 -0.36 -7.66 3.37
C LEU A 43 0.33 -8.45 2.27
N ILE A 44 1.62 -8.20 2.06
CA ILE A 44 2.38 -8.73 0.92
C ILE A 44 3.59 -9.50 1.43
N ASP A 45 3.79 -10.71 0.93
CA ASP A 45 5.08 -11.39 0.97
C ASP A 45 5.90 -10.93 -0.24
N ASP A 46 7.02 -10.23 0.02
CA ASP A 46 7.88 -9.74 -1.06
C ASP A 46 8.80 -10.84 -1.63
N VAL A 47 8.97 -11.97 -0.94
CA VAL A 47 9.78 -13.11 -1.41
C VAL A 47 9.02 -13.87 -2.49
N GLU A 48 7.77 -14.24 -2.22
CA GLU A 48 6.89 -14.91 -3.19
C GLU A 48 6.22 -13.93 -4.15
N GLY A 49 6.21 -12.63 -3.82
CA GLY A 49 5.48 -11.61 -4.58
C GLY A 49 3.96 -11.71 -4.44
N SER A 50 3.48 -12.41 -3.41
CA SER A 50 2.07 -12.71 -3.21
C SER A 50 1.40 -11.76 -2.21
N THR A 51 0.13 -11.42 -2.46
CA THR A 51 -0.69 -10.68 -1.50
C THR A 51 -1.50 -11.67 -0.68
N ILE A 52 -1.23 -11.73 0.63
CA ILE A 52 -1.86 -12.67 1.55
C ILE A 52 -3.26 -12.20 1.96
N ALA A 53 -3.41 -10.89 2.15
CA ALA A 53 -4.69 -10.28 2.49
C ALA A 53 -4.80 -8.87 1.93
N ALA A 54 -6.03 -8.44 1.64
CA ALA A 54 -6.33 -7.08 1.24
C ALA A 54 -7.58 -6.59 1.98
N ALA A 55 -7.63 -5.29 2.24
CA ALA A 55 -8.78 -4.63 2.81
C ALA A 55 -8.92 -3.23 2.22
N SER A 56 -10.16 -2.76 2.06
CA SER A 56 -10.41 -1.39 1.61
C SER A 56 -11.62 -0.76 2.30
N SER A 57 -11.64 0.57 2.38
CA SER A 57 -12.81 1.31 2.87
C SER A 57 -14.05 1.21 1.98
N LEU A 58 -13.94 0.56 0.81
CA LEU A 58 -15.07 0.31 -0.09
C LEU A 58 -15.75 -1.04 0.21
N GLU A 59 -15.06 -1.97 0.84
CA GLU A 59 -15.49 -3.37 0.96
C GLU A 59 -16.69 -3.57 1.91
N ASN A 60 -16.88 -2.65 2.86
CA ASN A 60 -17.97 -2.70 3.85
C ASN A 60 -19.22 -1.91 3.43
N LYS A 61 -19.32 -1.40 2.19
CA LYS A 61 -20.49 -0.63 1.77
C LYS A 61 -21.64 -1.47 1.20
N ASP A 62 -21.38 -2.73 0.84
CA ASP A 62 -22.32 -3.57 0.07
C ASP A 62 -22.66 -4.90 0.76
N LYS A 63 -22.43 -5.03 2.08
CA LYS A 63 -22.64 -6.29 2.84
C LYS A 63 -23.72 -6.21 3.94
N ASP A 64 -24.65 -5.28 3.81
CA ASP A 64 -25.87 -5.18 4.63
C ASP A 64 -27.12 -5.40 3.78
#